data_AF-A0A7Y3NS00-F1
#
_entry.id   AF-A0A7Y3NS00-F1
#
_cell.length_a   1.000
_cell.length_b   1.000
_cell.length_c   1.000
_cell.angle_alpha   90.00
_cell.angle_beta   90.00
_cell.angle_gamma   90.00
#
_symmetry.space_group_name_H-M   'P 1'
#
loop_
_entity.id
_entity.type
_entity.pdbx_description
1 polymer ?
#
loop_
_entity_poly.entity_id
_entity_poly.type
_entity_poly.pdbx_seq_one_letter_code
_entity_poly.pdbx_strand_id
1 'polypeptide(L)'
;MKSNTIILIVITLAITAGAYYYFFTGTGNQPPLTTSTSFGNVPQAQFQTLVAELQPISFDTSIFSDPRFMALIDLATPIAPEAAGRPDPFAPIPGVSGN
;
A
#
# COMPACT_ATOMS: atom_id res chain seq x y z
N MET A 1 29.11 -13.78 -60.44
CA MET A 1 28.85 -14.94 -59.55
C MET A 1 27.74 -15.77 -60.16
N LYS A 2 27.76 -17.10 -60.05
CA LYS A 2 26.70 -17.95 -60.63
C LYS A 2 25.36 -17.62 -59.96
N SER A 3 24.28 -17.53 -60.75
CA SER A 3 22.95 -17.14 -60.29
C SER A 3 22.49 -17.97 -59.08
N ASN A 4 22.81 -19.27 -59.06
CA ASN A 4 22.50 -20.18 -57.95
C ASN A 4 23.19 -19.80 -56.63
N THR A 5 24.41 -19.26 -56.69
CA THR A 5 25.14 -18.78 -55.51
C THR A 5 24.50 -17.50 -54.97
N ILE A 6 24.03 -16.62 -55.85
CA ILE A 6 23.31 -15.39 -55.46
C ILE A 6 21.97 -15.76 -54.81
N ILE A 7 21.22 -16.69 -55.40
CA ILE A 7 19.94 -17.17 -54.85
C ILE A 7 20.13 -17.78 -53.45
N LEU A 8 21.17 -18.61 -53.26
CA LEU A 8 21.47 -19.17 -51.94
C LEU A 8 21.74 -18.07 -50.92
N ILE A 9 22.59 -17.09 -51.22
CA ILE A 9 22.93 -15.99 -50.31
C ILE A 9 21.68 -15.20 -49.90
N VAL A 10 20.78 -14.91 -50.85
CA VAL A 10 19.55 -14.17 -50.58
C VAL A 10 18.63 -14.96 -49.65
N ILE A 11 18.50 -16.27 -49.84
CA ILE A 11 17.69 -17.14 -48.98
C ILE A 11 18.26 -17.17 -47.56
N THR A 12 19.58 -17.34 -47.40
CA THR A 12 20.19 -17.36 -46.06
C THR A 12 20.02 -16.02 -45.35
N LEU A 13 20.14 -14.90 -46.08
CA LEU A 13 19.96 -13.56 -45.53
C LEU A 13 18.51 -13.32 -45.07
N ALA A 14 17.53 -13.78 -45.86
CA ALA A 14 16.12 -13.65 -45.52
C ALA A 14 15.75 -14.47 -44.27
N ILE A 15 16.25 -15.70 -44.14
CA ILE A 15 16.01 -16.54 -42.96
C ILE A 15 16.64 -15.91 -41.70
N THR A 16 17.87 -15.41 -41.83
CA THR A 16 18.59 -14.79 -40.70
C THR A 16 17.90 -13.51 -40.25
N ALA A 17 17.44 -12.67 -41.18
CA ALA A 17 16.69 -11.46 -40.89
C ALA A 17 15.33 -11.76 -40.22
N GLY A 18 14.62 -12.79 -40.71
CA GLY A 18 13.36 -13.24 -40.12
C GLY A 18 13.52 -13.77 -38.69
N ALA A 19 14.55 -14.58 -38.44
CA ALA A 19 14.87 -15.07 -37.10
C ALA A 19 15.24 -13.91 -36.16
N TYR A 20 16.10 -12.98 -36.60
CA TYR A 20 16.45 -11.79 -35.82
C TYR A 20 15.21 -10.99 -35.45
N TYR A 21 14.33 -10.70 -36.41
CA TYR A 21 13.09 -9.97 -36.14
C TYR A 21 12.17 -10.71 -35.15
N TYR A 22 11.99 -12.03 -35.30
CA TYR A 22 11.16 -12.80 -34.39
C TYR A 22 11.70 -12.82 -32.95
N PHE A 23 13.02 -12.95 -32.78
CA PHE A 23 13.63 -12.97 -31.44
C PHE A 23 13.80 -11.57 -30.81
N PHE A 24 14.03 -10.52 -31.60
CA PHE A 24 14.28 -9.16 -31.09
C PHE A 24 13.04 -8.26 -31.01
N THR A 25 11.96 -8.56 -31.74
CA THR A 25 10.71 -7.77 -31.70
C THR A 25 9.72 -8.33 -30.69
N GLY A 26 10.22 -9.04 -29.69
CA GLY A 26 9.42 -9.68 -28.64
C GLY A 26 8.51 -8.69 -27.94
N THR A 27 7.23 -8.67 -28.33
CA THR A 27 6.11 -8.17 -27.52
C THR A 27 5.72 -9.20 -26.44
N GLY A 28 6.71 -9.93 -25.93
CA GLY A 28 6.55 -10.82 -24.80
C GLY A 28 6.55 -9.98 -23.53
N ASN A 29 5.58 -10.22 -22.65
CA ASN A 29 5.55 -9.65 -21.30
C ASN A 29 6.93 -9.80 -20.66
N GLN A 30 7.70 -8.70 -20.62
CA GLN A 30 9.02 -8.71 -20.01
C GLN A 30 8.84 -8.97 -18.51
N PRO A 31 9.46 -10.01 -17.93
CA PRO A 31 9.75 -10.00 -16.51
C PRO A 31 10.59 -8.75 -16.19
N PRO A 32 10.44 -8.14 -15.01
CA PRO A 32 11.16 -6.90 -14.68
C PRO A 32 12.67 -7.06 -14.91
N LEU A 33 13.29 -6.01 -15.46
CA LEU A 33 14.74 -5.87 -15.63
C LEU A 33 15.48 -6.39 -14.38
N THR A 34 16.12 -7.56 -14.48
CA THR A 34 17.10 -7.98 -13.49
C THR A 34 18.37 -7.18 -13.74
N THR A 35 18.58 -6.12 -12.96
CA THR A 35 19.82 -5.34 -12.97
C THR A 35 20.98 -6.26 -12.58
N SER A 36 21.79 -6.62 -13.58
CA SER A 36 23.07 -7.28 -13.36
C SER A 36 24.10 -6.21 -13.01
N THR A 37 24.14 -5.81 -11.74
CA THR A 37 25.26 -5.00 -11.23
C THR A 37 25.61 -5.38 -9.79
N SER A 38 26.75 -6.06 -9.71
CA SER A 38 27.80 -5.93 -8.70
C SER A 38 27.42 -6.22 -7.24
N PHE A 39 27.84 -7.39 -6.76
CA PHE A 39 27.98 -7.75 -5.33
C PHE A 39 26.87 -7.16 -4.45
N GLY A 40 25.67 -7.71 -4.62
CA GLY A 40 24.44 -7.25 -3.99
C GLY A 40 24.61 -7.11 -2.48
N ASN A 41 24.52 -5.87 -2.03
CA ASN A 41 24.46 -5.47 -0.64
C ASN A 41 23.53 -6.42 0.14
N VAL A 42 24.11 -7.29 0.97
CA VAL A 42 23.40 -8.30 1.77
C VAL A 42 22.16 -7.75 2.50
N PRO A 43 22.18 -6.51 3.05
CA PRO A 43 21.00 -5.94 3.71
C PRO A 43 19.79 -5.76 2.79
N GLN A 44 20.01 -5.46 1.51
CA GLN A 44 18.95 -5.21 0.53
C GLN A 44 18.28 -6.52 0.12
N ALA A 45 19.05 -7.60 -0.03
CA ALA A 45 18.51 -8.93 -0.27
C ALA A 45 17.69 -9.44 0.92
N GLN A 46 18.18 -9.23 2.15
CA GLN A 46 17.46 -9.58 3.38
C GLN A 46 16.17 -8.79 3.54
N PHE A 47 16.19 -7.48 3.24
CA PHE A 47 15.00 -6.64 3.28
C PHE A 47 13.95 -7.10 2.26
N GLN A 48 14.36 -7.40 1.02
CA GLN A 48 13.45 -7.86 -0.03
C GLN A 48 12.80 -9.20 0.34
N THR A 49 13.56 -10.12 0.95
CA THR A 49 13.02 -11.38 1.48
C THR A 49 12.01 -11.15 2.59
N LEU A 50 12.32 -10.27 3.56
CA LEU A 50 11.40 -9.96 4.65
C LEU A 50 10.10 -9.33 4.15
N VAL A 51 10.18 -8.43 3.18
CA VAL A 51 8.99 -7.84 2.54
C VAL A 51 8.17 -8.89 1.78
N ALA A 52 8.80 -9.88 1.17
CA ALA A 52 8.10 -10.99 0.52
C ALA A 52 7.46 -11.96 1.52
N GLU A 53 8.00 -12.08 2.74
CA GLU A 53 7.45 -12.88 3.84
C GLU A 53 6.26 -12.19 4.54
N LEU A 54 6.17 -10.86 4.47
CA LEU A 54 4.99 -10.13 4.95
C LEU A 54 3.79 -10.46 4.08
N GLN A 55 2.96 -11.40 4.54
CA GLN A 55 1.68 -11.66 3.91
C GLN A 55 0.80 -10.41 3.96
N PRO A 56 0.01 -10.13 2.91
CA PRO A 56 -1.00 -9.08 2.96
C PRO A 56 -1.91 -9.30 4.17
N ILE A 57 -1.84 -8.40 5.15
CA ILE A 57 -2.73 -8.44 6.31
C ILE A 57 -4.07 -7.89 5.82
N SER A 58 -5.08 -8.74 5.81
CA SER A 58 -6.46 -8.31 5.58
C SER A 58 -7.19 -8.24 6.91
N PHE A 59 -7.85 -7.12 7.17
CA PHE A 59 -8.71 -6.96 8.33
C PHE A 59 -10.10 -7.48 7.97
N ASP A 60 -10.61 -8.41 8.77
CA ASP A 60 -12.01 -8.80 8.70
C ASP A 60 -12.89 -7.67 9.25
N THR A 61 -13.70 -7.09 8.36
CA THR A 61 -14.61 -5.98 8.68
C THR A 61 -16.06 -6.44 8.82
N SER A 62 -16.31 -7.75 8.77
CA SER A 62 -17.66 -8.34 8.84
C SER A 62 -18.43 -7.93 10.10
N ILE A 63 -17.73 -7.77 11.23
CA ILE A 63 -18.32 -7.35 12.50
C ILE A 63 -19.02 -5.98 12.42
N PHE A 64 -18.51 -5.06 11.57
CA PHE A 64 -19.09 -3.73 11.41
C PHE A 64 -20.40 -3.74 10.62
N SER A 65 -20.72 -4.85 9.95
CA SER A 65 -22.00 -5.05 9.23
C SER A 65 -23.04 -5.77 10.08
N ASP A 66 -22.68 -6.24 11.29
CA ASP A 66 -23.62 -6.93 12.18
C ASP A 66 -24.67 -5.93 12.71
N PRO A 67 -25.97 -6.23 12.61
CA PRO A 67 -27.03 -5.38 13.17
C PRO A 67 -26.84 -5.07 14.65
N ARG A 68 -26.21 -5.96 15.42
CA ARG A 68 -25.88 -5.75 16.84
C ARG A 68 -24.79 -4.71 17.02
N PHE A 69 -23.81 -4.66 16.12
CA PHE A 69 -22.77 -3.63 16.14
C PHE A 69 -23.35 -2.28 15.73
N MET A 70 -24.23 -2.25 14.73
CA MET A 70 -24.95 -1.04 14.29
C MET A 70 -25.93 -0.51 15.35
N ALA A 71 -26.44 -1.37 16.24
CA ALA A 71 -27.37 -1.00 17.31
C ALA A 71 -26.68 -0.52 18.60
N LEU A 72 -25.34 -0.47 18.64
CA LEU A 72 -24.62 0.08 19.79
C LEU A 72 -24.95 1.57 19.95
N ILE A 73 -25.42 1.92 21.13
CA ILE A 73 -25.67 3.30 21.53
C ILE A 73 -24.56 3.76 22.45
N ASP A 74 -24.18 5.03 22.32
CA ASP A 74 -23.27 5.65 23.27
C ASP A 74 -24.01 5.86 24.61
N LEU A 75 -23.43 5.36 25.69
CA LEU A 75 -23.94 5.52 27.06
C LEU A 75 -23.25 6.67 27.80
N ALA A 76 -22.36 7.40 27.13
CA ALA A 76 -21.74 8.58 27.70
C ALA A 76 -22.82 9.61 28.05
N THR A 77 -22.99 9.86 29.35
CA THR A 77 -23.80 10.98 29.83
C THR A 77 -22.93 12.24 29.73
N PRO A 78 -23.28 13.21 28.88
CA PRO A 78 -22.55 14.47 28.86
C PRO A 78 -22.72 15.16 30.22
N ILE A 79 -21.60 15.49 30.87
CA ILE A 79 -21.63 16.27 32.11
C ILE A 79 -21.84 17.73 31.71
N ALA A 80 -23.00 18.28 32.08
CA ALA A 80 -23.25 19.70 31.92
C ALA A 80 -22.29 20.50 32.83
N PRO A 81 -21.62 21.54 32.33
CA PRO A 81 -20.77 22.37 33.17
C PRO A 81 -21.61 23.06 34.24
N GLU A 82 -21.23 22.90 35.49
CA GLU A 82 -21.83 23.64 36.60
C GLU A 82 -21.31 25.08 36.59
N ALA A 83 -22.16 26.02 37.02
CA ALA A 83 -21.71 27.40 37.19
C ALA A 83 -20.60 27.46 38.25
N ALA A 84 -19.60 28.32 38.02
CA ALA A 84 -18.58 28.57 39.02
C ALA A 84 -19.25 29.01 40.34
N GLY A 85 -18.85 28.38 41.44
CA GLY A 85 -19.33 28.72 42.77
C GLY A 85 -19.01 30.18 43.16
N ARG A 86 -19.50 30.61 44.32
CA ARG A 86 -19.14 31.93 44.85
C ARG A 86 -17.62 32.02 45.01
N PRO A 87 -17.00 33.16 44.63
CA PRO A 87 -15.56 33.37 44.84
C PRO A 87 -15.11 33.12 46.29
N ASP A 88 -15.99 33.46 47.24
CA ASP A 88 -15.85 33.09 48.65
C ASP A 88 -17.07 32.25 49.07
N PRO A 89 -16.90 30.95 49.36
CA PRO A 89 -17.99 30.08 49.77
C PRO A 89 -18.54 30.42 51.16
N PHE A 90 -17.79 31.16 51.99
CA PHE A 90 -18.17 31.48 53.37
C PHE A 90 -18.62 32.93 53.58
N ALA A 91 -18.52 33.79 52.56
CA ALA A 91 -18.95 35.18 52.69
C ALA A 91 -20.44 35.24 53.11
N PRO A 92 -20.85 36.17 53.99
CA PRO A 92 -22.23 36.33 54.42
C PRO A 92 -23.19 36.45 53.23
N ILE A 93 -24.39 35.88 53.36
CA ILE A 93 -25.43 36.02 52.34
C ILE A 93 -25.97 37.45 52.44
N PRO A 94 -25.88 38.27 51.37
CA PRO A 94 -26.40 39.63 51.41
C PRO A 94 -27.89 39.63 51.79
N GLY A 95 -28.25 40.38 52.84
CA GLY A 95 -29.63 40.49 53.31
C GLY A 95 -30.05 39.44 54.35
N VAL A 96 -29.20 38.47 54.70
CA VAL A 96 -29.43 37.58 55.85
C VAL A 96 -28.70 38.16 57.06
N SER A 97 -29.40 38.93 57.87
CA SER A 97 -28.89 39.34 59.18
C SER A 97 -28.85 38.10 60.08
N GLY A 98 -27.66 37.66 60.46
CA GLY A 98 -27.48 36.65 61.50
C GLY A 98 -28.13 37.16 62.78
N ASN A 99 -29.04 36.35 63.32
CA ASN A 99 -29.71 36.60 64.60
C ASN A 99 -28.95 35.88 65.70
#